data_AF-A0A914NND3-F1
#
_entry.id   AF-A0A914NND3-F1
#
_cell.length_a   1.000
_cell.length_b   1.000
_cell.length_c   1.000
_cell.angle_alpha   90.00
_cell.angle_beta   90.00
_cell.angle_gamma   90.00
#
_symmetry.space_group_name_H-M   'P 1'
#
loop_
_entity.id
_entity.type
_entity.pdbx_description
1 polymer ?
#
loop_
_entity_poly.entity_id
_entity_poly.type
_entity_poly.pdbx_seq_one_letter_code
_entity_poly.pdbx_strand_id
1 'polypeptide(L)' 'MQSVEKEEWIKQKVKFGELDIEMIVDTASQINVVNKEVWKSIGQPKIEKVNYSGIGLGDNKVEIEGKFKSKVRVKDKDV' A
#
# COMPACT_ATOMS: atom_id res chain seq x y z
N MET A 1 16.31 -7.04 -25.33
CA MET A 1 15.25 -7.34 -24.35
C MET A 1 15.95 -7.42 -23.00
N GLN A 2 15.95 -6.32 -22.24
CA GLN A 2 16.61 -6.27 -20.94
C GLN A 2 15.78 -7.07 -19.95
N SER A 3 16.41 -8.08 -19.34
CA SER A 3 15.89 -8.81 -18.20
C SER A 3 15.67 -7.79 -17.08
N VAL A 4 14.42 -7.53 -16.70
CA VAL A 4 14.13 -6.79 -15.47
C VAL A 4 14.55 -7.71 -14.34
N GLU A 5 15.72 -7.45 -13.75
CA GLU A 5 16.09 -8.09 -12.49
C GLU A 5 14.94 -7.84 -11.52
N LYS A 6 14.39 -8.91 -10.92
CA LYS A 6 13.37 -8.76 -9.88
C LYS A 6 14.05 -8.05 -8.71
N GLU A 7 13.84 -6.75 -8.59
CA GLU A 7 14.26 -6.00 -7.41
C GLU A 7 13.69 -6.70 -6.17
N GLU A 8 14.57 -7.07 -5.24
CA GLU A 8 14.16 -7.59 -3.95
C GLU A 8 13.59 -6.43 -3.12
N TRP A 9 12.27 -6.26 -3.20
CA TRP A 9 11.56 -5.28 -2.40
C TRP A 9 11.73 -5.56 -0.90
N ILE A 10 12.03 -4.53 -0.12
CA ILE A 10 11.93 -4.62 1.34
C ILE A 10 10.45 -4.71 1.67
N LYS A 11 10.06 -5.80 2.33
CA LYS A 11 8.66 -6.04 2.71
C LYS A 11 8.50 -6.10 4.21
N GLN A 12 7.38 -5.56 4.69
CA GLN A 12 7.01 -5.54 6.09
C GLN A 12 5.59 -6.08 6.27
N LYS A 13 5.42 -7.02 7.21
CA LYS A 13 4.09 -7.49 7.60
C LYS A 13 3.44 -6.49 8.55
N VAL A 14 2.21 -6.10 8.22
CA VAL A 14 1.41 -5.15 8.97
C VAL A 14 0.07 -5.79 9.28
N LYS A 15 -0.36 -5.69 10.54
CA LYS A 15 -1.65 -6.18 11.00
C LYS A 15 -2.72 -5.11 10.86
N PHE A 16 -3.74 -5.38 10.05
CA PHE A 16 -4.95 -4.58 9.89
C PHE A 16 -6.11 -5.29 10.58
N GLY A 17 -6.46 -4.85 11.79
CA GLY A 17 -7.42 -5.58 12.62
C GLY A 17 -6.87 -6.96 12.99
N GLU A 18 -7.44 -8.02 12.43
CA GLU A 18 -7.00 -9.42 12.59
C GLU A 18 -6.20 -9.95 11.40
N LEU A 19 -6.16 -9.22 10.28
CA LEU A 19 -5.53 -9.64 9.03
C LEU A 19 -4.07 -9.23 8.97
N ASP A 20 -3.22 -10.12 8.47
CA ASP A 20 -1.83 -9.81 8.15
C ASP A 20 -1.69 -9.48 6.67
N ILE A 21 -1.10 -8.32 6.37
CA ILE A 21 -0.88 -7.82 5.02
C ILE A 21 0.61 -7.56 4.84
N GLU A 22 1.17 -8.09 3.76
CA GLU A 22 2.55 -7.79 3.37
C GLU A 22 2.57 -6.50 2.55
N MET A 23 3.28 -5.48 3.05
CA MET A 23 3.44 -4.18 2.40
C MET A 23 4.87 -4.01 1.92
N ILE A 24 5.05 -3.27 0.82
CA ILE A 24 6.35 -2.80 0.36
C ILE A 24 6.73 -1.56 1.18
N VAL A 25 7.96 -1.51 1.67
CA VAL A 25 8.50 -0.33 2.34
C VAL A 25 9.03 0.63 1.29
N ASP A 26 8.34 1.75 1.10
CA ASP A 26 8.71 2.82 0.19
C ASP A 26 8.93 4.11 0.98
N THR A 27 10.20 4.46 1.21
CA THR A 27 10.58 5.67 1.94
C THR A 27 10.44 6.95 1.13
N ALA A 28 10.30 6.86 -0.20
CA ALA A 28 10.09 8.00 -1.08
C ALA A 28 8.61 8.38 -1.19
N SER A 29 7.70 7.45 -0.85
CA SER A 29 6.26 7.72 -0.82
C SER A 29 5.85 8.51 0.42
N GLN A 30 5.03 9.54 0.19
CA GLN A 30 4.40 10.34 1.25
C GLN A 30 3.11 9.70 1.79
N ILE A 31 2.58 8.68 1.12
CA ILE A 31 1.31 8.03 1.48
C ILE A 31 1.40 6.51 1.43
N ASN A 32 0.63 5.85 2.29
CA ASN A 32 0.38 4.43 2.16
C ASN A 32 -0.75 4.20 1.14
N VAL A 33 -0.54 3.30 0.20
CA VAL A 33 -1.54 2.94 -0.82
C VAL A 33 -1.76 1.43 -0.79
N VAL A 34 -3.02 1.04 -0.95
CA VAL A 34 -3.41 -0.36 -1.14
C VAL A 34 -4.21 -0.47 -2.42
N ASN A 35 -4.09 -1.61 -3.10
CA ASN A 35 -4.91 -1.87 -4.28
C ASN A 35 -6.33 -2.32 -3.88
N LYS A 36 -7.19 -2.49 -4.89
CA LYS A 36 -8.59 -2.90 -4.70
C LYS A 36 -8.75 -4.28 -4.07
N GLU A 37 -7.82 -5.20 -4.33
CA GLU A 37 -7.87 -6.56 -3.76
C GLU A 37 -7.62 -6.54 -2.26
N VAL A 38 -6.61 -5.79 -1.82
CA VAL A 38 -6.32 -5.58 -0.40
C VAL A 38 -7.46 -4.81 0.28
N TRP A 39 -8.00 -3.77 -0.36
CA TRP A 39 -9.17 -3.05 0.19
C TRP A 39 -10.39 -3.97 0.38
N LYS A 40 -10.61 -4.92 -0.54
CA LYS A 40 -11.64 -5.95 -0.40
C LYS A 40 -11.34 -6.91 0.75
N SER A 41 -10.10 -7.38 0.87
CA SER A 41 -9.74 -8.35 1.91
C SER A 41 -9.88 -7.78 3.33
N ILE A 42 -9.67 -6.47 3.51
CA ILE A 42 -9.85 -5.78 4.80
C ILE A 42 -11.30 -5.39 5.12
N GLY A 43 -12.28 -5.91 4.36
CA GLY A 43 -13.71 -5.71 4.64
C GLY A 43 -14.30 -4.45 4.01
N GLN A 44 -13.66 -3.89 2.98
CA GLN A 44 -14.21 -2.78 2.19
C GLN A 44 -14.63 -1.55 3.03
N PRO A 45 -13.73 -1.00 3.87
CA PRO A 45 -14.06 0.16 4.68
C PRO A 45 -14.55 1.31 3.80
N LYS A 46 -15.56 2.04 4.28
CA LYS A 46 -16.11 3.20 3.57
C LYS A 46 -14.99 4.20 3.27
N ILE A 47 -14.88 4.57 2.01
CA ILE A 47 -13.88 5.54 1.54
C ILE A 47 -14.46 6.96 1.52
N GLU A 48 -13.62 7.92 1.85
CA GLU A 48 -13.86 9.34 1.62
C GLU A 48 -13.21 9.74 0.29
N LYS A 49 -13.91 10.58 -0.48
CA LYS A 49 -13.38 11.09 -1.74
C LYS A 49 -12.14 11.94 -1.49
N VAL A 50 -11.14 11.79 -2.35
CA VAL A 50 -9.94 12.63 -2.34
C VAL A 50 -9.89 13.47 -3.60
N ASN A 51 -9.31 14.67 -3.49
CA ASN A 51 -9.09 15.59 -4.61
C ASN A 51 -7.59 15.66 -4.95
N TYR A 52 -6.92 14.51 -5.01
CA TYR A 52 -5.54 14.42 -5.49
C TYR A 52 -5.34 13.15 -6.31
N SER A 53 -4.48 13.22 -7.32
CA SER A 53 -3.97 12.09 -8.07
C SER A 53 -2.49 11.89 -7.74
N GLY A 54 -2.03 10.65 -7.70
CA GLY A 54 -0.60 10.33 -7.59
C GLY A 54 0.10 10.42 -8.95
N ILE A 55 1.39 10.72 -8.92
CA ILE A 55 2.29 10.54 -10.07
C ILE A 55 3.29 9.46 -9.66
N GLY A 56 3.25 8.32 -10.34
CA GLY A 56 4.18 7.23 -10.16
C GLY A 56 5.44 7.41 -11.01
N LEU A 57 6.27 6.36 -11.05
CA LEU A 57 7.48 6.33 -11.86
C LEU A 57 7.16 6.57 -13.35
N GLY A 58 7.93 7.43 -14.01
CA GLY A 58 7.79 7.72 -15.44
C GLY A 58 6.53 8.51 -15.80
N ASP A 59 6.10 9.43 -14.94
CA ASP A 59 4.91 10.30 -15.14
C ASP A 59 3.58 9.56 -15.25
N ASN A 60 3.55 8.30 -14.82
CA ASN A 60 2.34 7.49 -14.82
C ASN A 60 1.35 8.03 -13.78
N LYS A 61 0.19 8.52 -14.24
CA LYS A 61 -0.87 8.97 -13.35
C LYS A 61 -1.48 7.79 -12.60
N VAL A 62 -1.56 7.92 -11.29
CA VAL A 62 -2.24 6.98 -10.40
C VAL A 62 -3.50 7.67 -9.87
N GLU A 63 -4.66 7.16 -10.25
CA GLU A 63 -5.92 7.61 -9.69
C GLU A 63 -6.14 6.98 -8.32
N ILE A 64 -6.42 7.82 -7.33
CA ILE A 64 -6.75 7.39 -5.97
C ILE A 64 -8.27 7.42 -5.83
N GLU A 65 -8.89 6.24 -5.75
CA GLU A 65 -10.37 6.12 -5.66
C GLU A 65 -10.93 6.75 -4.37
N GLY A 66 -10.14 6.77 -3.29
CA GLY A 66 -10.51 7.39 -2.03
C GLY A 66 -9.53 7.08 -0.91
N LYS A 67 -9.83 7.57 0.28
CA LYS A 67 -9.04 7.32 1.49
C LYS A 67 -9.90 6.73 2.60
N PHE A 68 -9.28 5.96 3.48
CA PHE A 68 -9.88 5.52 4.73
C PHE A 68 -8.83 5.60 5.84
N LYS A 69 -9.29 5.70 7.09
CA LYS A 69 -8.43 5.68 8.27
C LYS A 69 -8.50 4.29 8.90
N SER A 70 -7.34 3.72 9.23
CA SER A 70 -7.27 2.45 9.95
C SER A 70 -6.16 2.46 10.99
N LYS A 71 -6.32 1.63 12.03
CA LYS A 71 -5.24 1.33 12.97
C LYS A 71 -4.46 0.14 12.42
N VAL A 72 -3.16 0.34 12.26
CA VAL A 72 -2.23 -0.67 11.81
C VAL A 72 -1.23 -0.97 12.91
N ARG A 73 -0.78 -2.23 13.00
CA ARG A 73 0.33 -2.61 13.87
C ARG A 73 1.42 -3.22 13.02
N VAL A 74 2.62 -2.66 13.09
CA VAL A 74 3.79 -3.32 12.52
C VAL A 74 4.04 -4.56 13.35
N LYS A 75 4.15 -5.72 12.71
CA LYS A 75 4.70 -6.90 13.38
C LYS A 75 6.20 -6.73 13.36
N ASP A 76 6.78 -6.40 14.50
CA ASP A 76 8.23 -6.47 14.64
C ASP A 76 8.66 -7.89 14.27
N LYS A 77 9.75 -8.01 13.50
CA LYS A 77 10.46 -9.30 13.50
C LYS A 77 10.89 -9.50 14.93
N ASP A 78 10.57 -10.63 15.54
CA ASP A 78 11.15 -11.02 16.81
C ASP A 78 12.68 -10.90 16.65
N VAL A 79 13.28 -9.87 17.26
CA VAL A 79 14.73 -9.65 17.32
C VAL A 79 15.25 -10.36 18.56
#